data_AF-A0A6A0H9X3-F1
#
_entry.id   AF-A0A6A0H9X3-F1
#
_cell.length_a   1.000
_cell.length_b   1.000
_cell.length_c   1.000
_cell.angle_alpha   90.00
_cell.angle_beta   90.00
_cell.angle_gamma   90.00
#
_symmetry.space_group_name_H-M   'P 1'
#
loop_
_entity.id
_entity.type
_entity.pdbx_description
1 polymer ?
#
loop_
_entity_poly.entity_id
_entity_poly.type
_entity_poly.pdbx_seq_one_letter_code
_entity_poly.pdbx_strand_id
1 'polypeptide(L)' 'MAVQNVIGDACRGATWVALHNGGGVGWGEVINGGFGLVLDGSSAAERRASLMLGWDVANGVARRSVGPVINVLFD' A
#
# COMPACT_ATOMS: atom_id res chain seq x y z
N MET A 1 5.06 -6.64 -6.59
CA MET A 1 4.70 -5.29 -6.11
C MET A 1 4.22 -5.25 -4.66
N ALA A 2 3.53 -6.29 -4.14
CA ALA A 2 3.09 -6.33 -2.74
C ALA A 2 4.22 -6.09 -1.70
N VAL A 3 5.41 -6.67 -1.91
CA VAL A 3 6.57 -6.47 -1.02
C VAL A 3 7.02 -5.01 -0.95
N GLN A 4 7.13 -4.33 -2.09
CA GLN A 4 7.54 -2.93 -2.17
C GLN A 4 6.51 -2.03 -1.46
N ASN A 5 5.22 -2.34 -1.61
CA ASN A 5 4.16 -1.61 -0.97
C ASN A 5 4.29 -1.65 0.56
N VAL A 6 4.34 -2.87 1.13
CA VAL A 6 4.46 -3.10 2.58
C VAL A 6 5.69 -2.44 3.18
N ILE A 7 6.86 -2.54 2.51
CA ILE A 7 8.09 -1.87 2.98
C ILE A 7 7.91 -0.35 2.94
N GLY A 8 7.34 0.17 1.85
CA GLY A 8 7.15 1.60 1.72
C GLY A 8 6.13 2.17 2.71
N ASP A 9 5.10 1.42 3.08
CA ASP A 9 4.12 1.77 4.13
C ASP A 9 4.80 1.79 5.51
N ALA A 10 5.62 0.77 5.81
CA ALA A 10 6.38 0.68 7.05
C ALA A 10 7.32 1.88 7.24
N CYS A 11 7.97 2.34 6.17
CA CYS A 11 8.86 3.51 6.22
C CYS A 11 8.11 4.86 6.26
N ARG A 12 6.78 4.89 6.06
CA ARG A 12 6.01 6.13 5.91
C ARG A 12 4.97 6.37 6.99
N GLY A 13 4.89 5.49 7.99
CA GLY A 13 4.15 5.76 9.22
C GLY A 13 2.93 4.90 9.45
N ALA A 14 2.78 3.78 8.74
CA ALA A 14 1.85 2.74 9.14
C ALA A 14 2.08 2.37 10.62
N THR A 15 1.00 2.15 11.37
CA THR A 15 1.08 1.70 12.78
C THR A 15 1.50 0.24 12.85
N TRP A 16 1.02 -0.58 11.91
CA TRP A 16 1.54 -1.91 11.64
C TRP A 16 1.40 -2.24 10.16
N VAL A 17 2.18 -3.21 9.71
CA VAL A 17 2.10 -3.75 8.35
C VAL A 17 2.07 -5.27 8.41
N ALA A 18 1.51 -5.90 7.37
CA ALA A 18 1.45 -7.34 7.23
C ALA A 18 1.74 -7.75 5.79
N LEU A 19 2.46 -8.85 5.63
CA LEU A 19 2.71 -9.50 4.34
C LEU A 19 2.30 -10.97 4.47
N HIS A 20 1.38 -11.42 3.62
CA HIS A 20 0.82 -12.76 3.67
C HIS A 20 1.09 -13.53 2.37
N ASN A 21 1.14 -14.85 2.50
CA ASN A 21 1.17 -15.80 1.39
C ASN A 21 -0.21 -16.47 1.25
N GLY A 22 -0.87 -16.22 0.13
CA GLY A 22 -2.08 -16.94 -0.27
C GLY A 22 -3.41 -16.35 0.18
N GLY A 23 -3.45 -15.11 0.66
CA GLY A 23 -4.72 -14.49 1.06
C GLY A 23 -5.74 -14.49 -0.09
N GLY A 24 -6.94 -14.99 0.18
CA GLY A 24 -8.04 -15.10 -0.79
C GLY A 24 -8.05 -16.40 -1.59
N VAL A 25 -6.92 -16.80 -2.20
CA VAL A 25 -6.89 -17.89 -3.21
C VAL A 25 -6.12 -19.15 -2.79
N GLY A 26 -5.48 -19.15 -1.62
CA GLY A 26 -4.75 -20.31 -1.10
C GLY A 26 -3.23 -20.16 -1.18
N TRP A 27 -2.53 -20.95 -0.38
CA TRP A 27 -1.09 -20.89 -0.17
C TRP A 27 -0.31 -21.07 -1.48
N GLY A 28 0.63 -20.16 -1.76
CA GLY A 28 1.54 -20.23 -2.91
C GLY A 28 1.07 -19.45 -4.13
N GLU A 29 -0.21 -19.10 -4.21
CA GLU A 29 -0.80 -18.50 -5.43
C GLU A 29 -0.62 -16.98 -5.51
N VAL A 30 -0.59 -16.30 -4.36
CA VAL A 30 -0.43 -14.83 -4.30
C VAL A 30 0.42 -14.40 -3.12
N ILE A 31 1.12 -13.28 -3.31
CA ILE A 31 1.69 -12.50 -2.21
C ILE A 31 0.87 -11.22 -2.11
N ASN A 32 0.23 -10.99 -0.96
CA ASN A 32 -0.53 -9.78 -0.68
C ASN A 32 -0.07 -9.14 0.63
N GLY A 33 -0.30 -7.84 0.74
CA GLY A 33 0.10 -7.06 1.91
C GLY A 33 -0.97 -6.07 2.30
N GLY A 34 -0.86 -5.55 3.50
CA GLY A 34 -1.76 -4.52 4.03
C GLY A 34 -1.12 -3.79 5.21
N PHE A 35 -1.79 -2.73 5.64
CA PHE A 35 -1.37 -1.90 6.76
C PHE A 35 -2.54 -1.63 7.71
N GLY A 36 -2.22 -1.19 8.91
CA GLY A 36 -3.14 -0.45 9.75
C GLY A 36 -2.53 0.88 10.18
N LEU A 37 -3.36 1.92 10.23
CA LEU A 37 -2.96 3.27 10.57
C LEU A 37 -3.93 3.85 11.59
N VAL A 38 -3.44 4.11 12.80
CA VAL A 38 -4.24 4.72 13.87
C VAL A 38 -4.33 6.22 13.65
N LEU A 39 -5.56 6.73 13.64
CA LEU A 39 -5.89 8.15 13.57
C LEU A 39 -6.38 8.61 14.95
N ASP A 40 -5.45 9.09 15.77
CA ASP A 40 -5.73 9.54 17.14
C ASP A 40 -6.02 11.05 17.25
N GLY A 41 -6.09 11.75 16.12
CA GLY A 41 -6.31 13.21 16.07
C GLY A 41 -5.05 14.06 16.27
N SER A 42 -3.88 13.45 16.46
CA SER A 42 -2.61 14.18 16.56
C SER A 42 -2.13 14.68 15.19
N SER A 43 -1.39 15.79 15.19
CA SER A 43 -0.67 16.28 13.99
C SER A 43 0.36 15.26 13.47
N ALA A 44 0.88 14.40 14.36
CA ALA A 44 1.76 13.30 13.99
C ALA A 44 1.01 12.20 13.20
N ALA A 45 -0.22 11.87 13.58
CA ALA A 45 -1.06 10.95 12.82
C ALA A 45 -1.45 11.53 11.47
N GLU A 46 -1.81 12.81 11.39
CA GLU A 46 -2.06 13.52 10.14
C GLU A 46 -0.86 13.42 9.18
N ARG A 47 0.35 13.76 9.66
CA ARG A 47 1.57 13.67 8.85
C ARG A 47 1.85 12.25 8.35
N ARG A 48 1.68 11.23 9.21
CA ARG A 48 1.85 9.82 8.83
C ARG A 48 0.83 9.42 7.77
N ALA A 49 -0.43 9.81 7.94
CA ALA A 49 -1.51 9.52 7.00
C ALA A 49 -1.22 10.09 5.60
N SER A 50 -0.83 11.37 5.51
CA SER A 50 -0.53 12.00 4.23
C SER A 50 0.62 11.30 3.48
N LEU A 51 1.69 10.93 4.20
CA LEU A 51 2.85 10.28 3.60
C LEU A 51 2.56 8.83 3.18
N MET A 52 1.92 8.06 4.06
CA MET A 52 1.66 6.65 3.85
C MET A 52 0.60 6.43 2.76
N LEU A 53 -0.55 7.11 2.84
CA LEU A 53 -1.63 6.95 1.85
C LEU A 53 -1.22 7.45 0.47
N GLY A 54 -0.40 8.51 0.41
CA GLY A 54 0.18 8.98 -0.85
C GLY A 54 1.03 7.91 -1.52
N TRP A 55 1.81 7.14 -0.76
CA TRP A 55 2.61 6.04 -1.28
C TRP A 55 1.77 4.81 -1.63
N ASP A 56 0.95 4.31 -0.71
CA ASP A 56 0.17 3.06 -0.86
C ASP A 56 -0.64 3.06 -2.17
N VAL A 57 -1.30 4.19 -2.46
CA VAL A 57 -2.10 4.36 -3.67
C VAL A 57 -1.23 4.62 -4.90
N ALA A 58 -0.31 5.58 -4.84
CA ALA A 58 0.48 5.98 -6.00
C ALA A 58 1.38 4.84 -6.51
N ASN A 59 1.91 4.02 -5.61
CA ASN A 59 2.69 2.83 -5.96
C ASN A 59 1.83 1.82 -6.75
N GLY A 60 0.59 1.61 -6.32
CA GLY A 60 -0.40 0.80 -7.03
C GLY A 60 -0.79 1.36 -8.40
N VAL A 61 -0.93 2.69 -8.52
CA VAL A 61 -1.17 3.40 -9.78
C VAL A 61 0.03 3.20 -10.72
N ALA A 62 1.22 3.58 -10.28
CA ALA A 62 2.45 3.51 -11.07
C ALA A 62 2.70 2.11 -11.63
N ARG A 63 2.53 1.05 -10.82
CA ARG A 63 2.64 -0.34 -11.29
C ARG A 63 1.71 -0.63 -12.46
N ARG A 64 0.48 -0.17 -12.39
CA ARG A 64 -0.55 -0.47 -13.41
C ARG A 64 -0.42 0.43 -14.64
N SER A 65 0.15 1.62 -14.48
CA SER A 65 0.47 2.51 -15.60
C SER A 65 1.62 1.99 -16.48
N VAL A 66 2.46 1.09 -15.95
CA VAL A 66 3.48 0.37 -16.73
C VAL A 66 2.98 -1.02 -17.13
N GLY A 67 2.03 -1.05 -18.08
CA GLY A 67 1.45 -2.27 -18.63
C GLY A 67 0.33 -1.95 -19.62
N PRO A 68 -0.28 -2.94 -20.30
CA PRO A 68 -1.32 -2.71 -21.31
C PRO A 68 -2.69 -2.29 -20.71
N VAL A 69 -2.72 -1.71 -19.51
CA VAL A 69 -3.95 -1.39 -18.80
C VAL A 69 -4.45 0.00 -19.19
N ILE A 70 -5.64 0.07 -19.80
CA ILE A 70 -6.18 1.26 -20.48
C ILE A 70 -6.63 2.42 -19.55
N ASN A 71 -6.74 2.24 -18.23
CA ASN A 71 -7.46 3.22 -17.37
C ASN A 71 -6.75 3.58 -16.05
N VAL A 72 -5.46 3.92 -16.04
CA VAL A 72 -4.79 4.37 -14.80
C VAL A 72 -4.18 5.79 -14.89
N LEU A 73 -4.19 6.38 -16.08
CA LEU A 73 -3.98 7.81 -16.27
C LEU A 73 -5.36 8.41 -16.52
N PHE A 74 -5.90 9.10 -15.51
CA PHE A 74 -7.12 9.88 -15.69
C PHE A 74 -6.79 11.18 -16.45
N ASP A 75 -7.71 11.58 -17.32
CA ASP A 75 -7.87 12.95 -17.83
C ASP A 75 -8.06 13.97 -16.70
#